data_AF-S7PBC3-F1
#
_entry.id   AF-S7PBC3-F1
#
_cell.length_a   1.000
_cell.length_b   1.000
_cell.length_c   1.000
_cell.angle_alpha   90.00
_cell.angle_beta   90.00
_cell.angle_gamma   90.00
#
_symmetry.space_group_name_H-M   'P 1'
#
loop_
_entity.id
_entity.type
_entity.pdbx_description
1 polymer ?
#
loop_
_entity_poly.entity_id
_entity_poly.type
_entity_poly.pdbx_seq_one_letter_code
_entity_poly.pdbx_strand_id
1 'polypeptide(L)'
;MHEDFKTLKEEIQRETQEVEKLSHVGQSSLLAALSKLLGKKKELQDLELTLEGALDKGHEVTLEALPKDVLVSKEVMGAILYFLGALTELSEAQQKLLVKSMEKKILPVQLKLVESTMEQNFLQDKEGVFPLQSNLLSSLGEEELILTEALVGLSGLEVQRSGPQYTWDPDTLPHLCALYAGLSFLQLLTKAS
;
A
#
# COMPACT_ATOMS: atom_id res chain seq x y z
N MET A 1 11.51 1.09 -13.59
CA MET A 1 10.14 1.29 -14.10
C MET A 1 9.70 -0.03 -14.70
N HIS A 2 8.59 -0.61 -14.23
CA HIS A 2 8.13 -1.93 -14.72
C HIS A 2 7.67 -1.84 -16.17
N GLU A 3 7.86 -2.92 -16.93
CA GLU A 3 7.49 -2.97 -18.35
C GLU A 3 5.97 -2.97 -18.56
N ASP A 4 5.20 -3.52 -17.61
CA ASP A 4 3.75 -3.51 -17.59
C ASP A 4 3.18 -3.69 -16.17
N PHE A 5 1.86 -3.55 -16.02
CA PHE A 5 1.20 -3.74 -14.72
C PHE A 5 1.28 -5.18 -14.22
N LYS A 6 1.35 -6.16 -15.13
CA LYS A 6 1.46 -7.57 -14.77
C LYS A 6 2.76 -7.84 -14.02
N THR A 7 3.87 -7.28 -14.48
CA THR A 7 5.18 -7.39 -13.85
C THR A 7 5.18 -6.80 -12.44
N LEU A 8 4.57 -5.62 -12.26
CA LEU A 8 4.37 -5.01 -10.94
C LEU A 8 3.53 -5.91 -10.03
N LYS A 9 2.41 -6.45 -10.54
CA LYS A 9 1.51 -7.32 -9.78
C LYS A 9 2.20 -8.61 -9.35
N GLU A 10 2.98 -9.23 -10.23
CA GLU A 10 3.77 -10.42 -9.91
C GLU A 10 4.88 -10.12 -8.89
N GLU A 11 5.50 -8.95 -8.96
CA GLU A 11 6.48 -8.50 -7.96
C GLU A 11 5.86 -8.35 -6.59
N ILE A 12 4.80 -7.55 -6.47
CA ILE A 12 4.08 -7.36 -5.21
C ILE A 12 3.57 -8.71 -4.68
N GLN A 13 3.09 -9.59 -5.56
CA GLN A 13 2.65 -10.92 -5.16
C GLN A 13 3.79 -11.73 -4.50
N ARG A 14 5.00 -11.72 -5.07
CA ARG A 14 6.15 -12.41 -4.46
C ARG A 14 6.47 -11.84 -3.08
N GLU A 15 6.51 -10.52 -2.94
CA GLU A 15 6.79 -9.89 -1.66
C GLU A 15 5.69 -10.18 -0.63
N THR A 16 4.41 -10.18 -1.03
CA THR A 16 3.32 -10.58 -0.13
C THR A 16 3.43 -12.03 0.32
N GLN A 17 3.88 -12.95 -0.54
CA GLN A 17 4.07 -14.36 -0.19
C GLN A 17 5.19 -14.56 0.84
N GLU A 18 6.23 -13.71 0.81
CA GLU A 18 7.27 -13.71 1.84
C GLU A 18 6.70 -13.23 3.18
N VAL A 19 5.94 -12.13 3.19
CA VAL A 19 5.27 -11.64 4.41
C VAL A 19 4.28 -12.65 4.98
N GLU A 20 3.55 -13.39 4.13
CA GLU A 20 2.62 -14.45 4.55
C GLU A 20 3.27 -15.58 5.34
N LYS A 21 4.60 -15.78 5.22
CA LYS A 21 5.34 -16.76 6.03
C LYS A 21 5.42 -16.38 7.50
N LEU A 22 5.17 -15.12 7.85
CA LEU A 22 5.00 -14.72 9.25
C LEU A 22 3.81 -15.44 9.86
N SER A 23 3.93 -15.82 11.13
CA SER A 23 2.79 -16.32 11.90
C SER A 23 1.68 -15.27 11.96
N HIS A 24 0.44 -15.69 12.20
CA HIS A 24 -0.69 -14.77 12.37
C HIS A 24 -0.41 -13.71 13.46
N VAL A 25 0.18 -14.12 14.59
CA VAL A 25 0.61 -13.20 15.66
C VAL A 25 1.66 -12.21 15.14
N GLY A 26 2.55 -12.68 14.25
CA GLY A 26 3.52 -11.86 13.55
C GLY A 26 2.90 -10.78 12.68
N GLN A 27 1.96 -11.18 11.83
CA GLN A 27 1.23 -10.27 10.95
C GLN A 27 0.40 -9.25 11.75
N SER A 28 -0.30 -9.68 12.80
CA SER A 28 -1.08 -8.77 13.66
C SER A 28 -0.19 -7.78 14.41
N SER A 29 0.99 -8.21 14.89
CA SER A 29 1.94 -7.33 15.59
C SER A 29 2.56 -6.30 14.64
N LEU A 30 2.94 -6.73 13.44
CA LEU A 30 3.42 -5.85 12.38
C LEU A 30 2.35 -4.82 12.00
N LEU A 31 1.10 -5.25 11.81
CA LEU A 31 -0.02 -4.35 11.56
C LEU A 31 -0.21 -3.31 12.68
N ALA A 32 -0.13 -3.75 13.93
CA ALA A 32 -0.29 -2.87 15.09
C ALA A 32 0.83 -1.84 15.20
N ALA A 33 2.07 -2.22 14.84
CA ALA A 33 3.19 -1.28 14.78
C ALA A 33 3.02 -0.28 13.62
N LEU A 34 2.71 -0.76 12.41
CA LEU A 34 2.48 0.10 11.25
C LEU A 34 1.35 1.10 11.51
N SER A 35 0.26 0.67 12.13
CA SER A 35 -0.87 1.54 12.47
C SER A 35 -0.47 2.71 13.40
N LYS A 36 0.57 2.54 14.22
CA LYS A 36 1.10 3.60 15.10
C LYS A 36 2.12 4.52 14.42
N LEU A 37 2.75 4.04 13.35
CA LEU A 37 3.83 4.72 12.62
C LEU A 37 3.31 5.46 11.38
N LEU A 38 2.26 4.95 10.74
CA LEU A 38 1.63 5.61 9.60
C LEU A 38 1.12 7.00 10.01
N GLY A 39 1.56 8.02 9.28
CA GLY A 39 1.30 9.42 9.60
C GLY A 39 2.37 10.07 10.46
N LYS A 40 3.46 9.35 10.76
CA LYS A 40 4.67 9.86 11.42
C LYS A 40 5.88 9.57 10.53
N LYS A 41 5.98 10.33 9.44
CA LYS A 41 6.91 10.03 8.32
C LYS A 41 8.35 9.76 8.78
N LYS A 42 8.87 10.55 9.72
CA LYS A 42 10.21 10.37 10.27
C LYS A 42 10.38 9.02 11.01
N GLU A 43 9.42 8.65 11.87
CA GLU A 43 9.50 7.38 12.61
C GLU A 43 9.41 6.18 11.66
N LEU A 44 8.63 6.29 10.58
CA LEU A 44 8.54 5.25 9.55
C LEU A 44 9.84 5.11 8.74
N GLN A 45 10.48 6.23 8.39
CA GLN A 45 11.79 6.24 7.72
C GLN A 45 12.92 5.73 8.62
N ASP A 46 12.91 6.10 9.90
CA ASP A 46 13.88 5.59 10.87
C ASP A 46 13.76 4.05 11.02
N LEU A 47 12.53 3.51 10.94
CA LEU A 47 12.28 2.06 10.92
C LEU A 47 12.82 1.41 9.64
N GLU A 48 12.55 2.00 8.47
CA GLU A 48 13.06 1.54 7.17
C GLU A 48 14.60 1.42 7.18
N LEU A 49 15.29 2.49 7.59
CA LEU A 49 16.75 2.53 7.71
C LEU A 49 17.30 1.50 8.71
N THR A 50 16.59 1.27 9.81
CA THR A 50 16.99 0.29 10.81
C THR A 50 16.92 -1.13 10.26
N LEU A 51 15.88 -1.44 9.48
CA LEU A 51 15.71 -2.74 8.82
C LEU A 51 16.74 -2.96 7.72
N GLU A 52 16.95 -1.96 6.86
CA GLU A 52 17.96 -2.00 5.81
C GLU A 52 19.36 -2.28 6.39
N GLY A 53 19.77 -1.48 7.38
CA GLY A 53 21.09 -1.62 8.01
C GLY A 53 21.30 -2.94 8.76
N ALA A 54 20.23 -3.66 9.10
CA ALA A 54 20.34 -4.97 9.71
C ALA A 54 20.31 -6.11 8.71
N LEU A 55 19.53 -5.98 7.64
CA LEU A 55 19.53 -6.90 6.52
C LEU A 55 20.94 -6.97 5.90
N ASP A 56 21.58 -5.82 5.70
CA ASP A 56 22.95 -5.68 5.19
C ASP A 56 23.98 -6.39 6.07
N LYS A 57 23.83 -6.28 7.39
CA LYS A 57 24.74 -6.91 8.36
C LYS A 57 24.44 -8.39 8.60
N GLY A 58 23.34 -8.89 8.04
CA GLY A 58 22.83 -10.23 8.30
C GLY A 58 22.47 -10.48 9.76
N HIS A 59 22.14 -9.43 10.51
CA HIS A 59 21.75 -9.54 11.91
C HIS A 59 20.25 -9.82 12.04
N GLU A 60 19.89 -10.63 13.03
CA GLU A 60 18.51 -10.75 13.47
C GLU A 60 18.08 -9.43 14.14
N VAL A 61 17.02 -8.80 13.64
CA VAL A 61 16.47 -7.59 14.26
C VAL A 61 15.35 -7.96 15.19
N THR A 62 15.56 -7.71 16.48
CA THR A 62 14.46 -7.53 17.42
C THR A 62 13.96 -6.09 17.26
N LEU A 63 13.18 -5.81 16.21
CA LEU A 63 12.45 -4.55 16.19
C LEU A 63 11.44 -4.63 17.33
N GLU A 64 11.38 -3.64 18.22
CA GLU A 64 10.29 -3.57 19.21
C GLU A 64 8.90 -3.49 18.54
N ALA A 65 8.87 -3.13 17.26
CA ALA A 65 7.73 -3.13 16.36
C ALA A 65 7.39 -4.52 15.73
N LEU A 66 8.35 -5.45 15.70
CA LEU A 66 8.13 -6.83 15.27
C LEU A 66 8.01 -7.74 16.50
N PRO A 67 7.35 -8.91 16.39
CA PRO A 67 7.27 -9.83 17.52
C PRO A 67 8.66 -10.27 17.93
N LYS A 68 8.98 -10.12 19.22
CA LYS A 68 10.24 -10.58 19.83
C LYS A 68 10.43 -12.10 19.74
N ASP A 69 9.37 -12.82 19.38
CA ASP A 69 9.27 -14.28 19.45
C ASP A 69 9.32 -14.95 18.06
N VAL A 70 9.45 -14.16 16.98
CA VAL A 70 9.48 -14.66 15.60
C VAL A 70 10.83 -14.33 14.97
N LEU A 71 11.63 -15.37 14.74
CA LEU A 71 12.81 -15.29 13.88
C LEU A 71 12.35 -14.89 12.47
N VAL A 72 12.60 -13.64 12.08
CA VAL A 72 12.28 -13.13 10.74
C VAL A 72 13.42 -13.50 9.81
N SER A 73 13.14 -14.30 8.79
CA SER A 73 14.16 -14.65 7.79
C SER A 73 14.56 -13.41 6.97
N LYS A 74 15.71 -13.47 6.31
CA LYS A 74 16.19 -12.35 5.47
C LYS A 74 15.21 -12.01 4.35
N GLU A 75 14.56 -13.02 3.80
CA GLU A 75 13.56 -12.87 2.72
C GLU A 75 12.33 -12.12 3.23
N VAL A 76 11.81 -12.50 4.40
CA VAL A 76 10.68 -11.80 5.03
C VAL A 76 11.04 -10.36 5.38
N MET A 77 12.26 -10.14 5.90
CA MET A 77 12.74 -8.81 6.23
C MET A 77 12.88 -7.93 4.98
N GLY A 78 13.40 -8.48 3.88
CA GLY A 78 13.47 -7.82 2.58
C GLY A 78 12.10 -7.43 2.05
N ALA A 79 11.11 -8.32 2.15
CA ALA A 79 9.75 -8.04 1.74
C ALA A 79 9.07 -6.95 2.59
N ILE A 80 9.29 -6.95 3.90
CA ILE A 80 8.83 -5.86 4.78
C ILE A 80 9.49 -4.54 4.38
N LEU A 81 10.80 -4.55 4.11
CA LEU A 81 11.54 -3.36 3.69
C LEU A 81 11.00 -2.80 2.36
N TYR A 82 10.71 -3.66 1.39
CA TYR A 82 10.08 -3.29 0.12
C TYR A 82 8.78 -2.50 0.34
N PHE A 83 7.89 -3.01 1.19
CA PHE A 83 6.62 -2.34 1.46
C PHE A 83 6.78 -1.09 2.33
N LEU A 84 7.76 -1.05 3.23
CA LEU A 84 8.07 0.17 3.98
C LEU A 84 8.53 1.28 3.04
N GLY A 85 9.40 0.98 2.07
CA GLY A 85 9.78 1.93 1.02
C GLY A 85 8.56 2.46 0.26
N ALA A 86 7.64 1.59 -0.15
CA ALA A 86 6.40 2.03 -0.78
C ALA A 86 5.55 2.94 0.12
N LEU A 87 5.46 2.65 1.42
CA LEU A 87 4.72 3.49 2.37
C LEU A 87 5.43 4.82 2.68
N THR A 88 6.76 4.89 2.63
CA THR A 88 7.54 6.13 2.87
C THR A 88 7.53 7.07 1.67
N GLU A 89 7.36 6.54 0.46
CA GLU A 89 7.07 7.34 -0.75
C GLU A 89 5.73 8.10 -0.64
N LEU A 90 4.74 7.53 0.06
CA LEU A 90 3.46 8.22 0.29
C LEU A 90 3.63 9.47 1.17
N SER A 91 2.75 10.44 0.95
CA SER A 91 2.67 11.63 1.80
C SER A 91 2.18 11.27 3.22
N GLU A 92 2.52 12.09 4.21
CA GLU A 92 2.03 11.89 5.59
C GLU A 92 0.49 11.93 5.66
N ALA A 93 -0.15 12.74 4.81
CA ALA A 93 -1.60 12.79 4.66
C ALA A 93 -2.17 11.45 4.18
N GLN A 94 -1.57 10.85 3.15
CA GLN A 94 -1.97 9.52 2.66
C GLN A 94 -1.78 8.43 3.71
N GLN A 95 -0.65 8.44 4.41
CA GLN A 95 -0.42 7.47 5.49
C GLN A 95 -1.50 7.56 6.58
N LYS A 96 -1.93 8.77 6.97
CA LYS A 96 -3.06 8.95 7.90
C LYS A 96 -4.39 8.47 7.32
N LEU A 97 -4.62 8.66 6.03
CA LEU A 97 -5.81 8.14 5.35
C LEU A 97 -5.82 6.61 5.28
N LEU A 98 -4.65 5.96 5.14
CA LEU A 98 -4.53 4.50 5.20
C LEU A 98 -4.93 3.96 6.57
N VAL A 99 -4.55 4.63 7.67
CA VAL A 99 -5.01 4.26 9.02
C VAL A 99 -6.53 4.28 9.13
N LYS A 100 -7.16 5.38 8.71
CA LYS A 100 -8.63 5.48 8.69
C LYS A 100 -9.28 4.43 7.78
N SER A 101 -8.65 4.12 6.66
CA SER A 101 -9.16 3.14 5.71
C SER A 101 -9.11 1.72 6.27
N MET A 102 -8.11 1.39 7.10
CA MET A 102 -8.07 0.16 7.89
C MET A 102 -9.20 0.11 8.92
N GLU A 103 -9.39 1.18 9.70
CA GLU A 103 -10.46 1.27 10.71
C GLU A 103 -11.86 1.08 10.10
N LYS A 104 -12.08 1.69 8.92
CA LYS A 104 -13.33 1.60 8.15
C LYS A 104 -13.46 0.31 7.34
N LYS A 105 -12.42 -0.52 7.27
CA LYS A 105 -12.37 -1.78 6.51
C LYS A 105 -12.65 -1.59 5.00
N ILE A 106 -12.15 -0.50 4.43
CA ILE A 106 -12.36 -0.15 3.00
C ILE A 106 -11.14 -0.37 2.12
N LEU A 107 -10.03 -0.85 2.69
CA LEU A 107 -8.84 -1.24 1.92
C LEU A 107 -9.14 -2.16 0.72
N PRO A 108 -10.04 -3.17 0.79
CA PRO A 108 -10.29 -4.03 -0.36
C PRO A 108 -10.87 -3.25 -1.55
N VAL A 109 -11.72 -2.27 -1.27
CA VAL A 109 -12.36 -1.44 -2.29
C VAL A 109 -11.34 -0.49 -2.91
N GLN A 110 -10.53 0.16 -2.08
CA GLN A 110 -9.47 1.08 -2.53
C GLN A 110 -8.40 0.34 -3.35
N LEU A 111 -7.98 -0.84 -2.89
CA LEU A 111 -7.04 -1.68 -3.64
C LEU A 111 -7.62 -2.07 -5.00
N LYS A 112 -8.89 -2.46 -5.06
CA LYS A 112 -9.53 -2.84 -6.32
C LYS A 112 -9.67 -1.67 -7.28
N LEU A 113 -9.97 -0.48 -6.77
CA LEU A 113 -10.01 0.76 -7.56
C LEU A 113 -8.64 1.02 -8.23
N VAL A 114 -7.57 1.08 -7.42
CA VAL A 114 -6.22 1.32 -7.93
C VAL A 114 -5.80 0.23 -8.91
N GLU A 115 -6.04 -1.05 -8.58
CA GLU A 115 -5.74 -2.17 -9.47
C GLU A 115 -6.46 -2.02 -10.82
N SER A 116 -7.77 -1.78 -10.81
CA SER A 116 -8.59 -1.73 -12.04
C SER A 116 -8.23 -0.56 -12.96
N THR A 117 -7.80 0.57 -12.40
CA THR A 117 -7.36 1.75 -13.17
C THR A 117 -5.97 1.51 -13.75
N MET A 118 -5.05 0.95 -12.96
CA MET A 118 -3.73 0.59 -13.46
C MET A 118 -3.79 -0.51 -14.53
N GLU A 119 -4.61 -1.56 -14.37
CA GLU A 119 -4.80 -2.61 -15.39
C GLU A 119 -5.21 -2.04 -16.76
N GLN A 120 -5.96 -0.93 -16.78
CA GLN A 120 -6.44 -0.29 -18.01
C GLN A 120 -5.44 0.71 -18.59
N ASN A 121 -4.66 1.40 -17.75
CA ASN A 121 -3.95 2.61 -18.14
C ASN A 121 -2.42 2.56 -17.97
N PHE A 122 -1.84 1.50 -17.41
CA PHE A 122 -0.41 1.47 -17.05
C PHE A 122 0.56 1.83 -18.18
N LEU A 123 0.23 1.46 -19.43
CA LEU A 123 1.07 1.72 -20.62
C LEU A 123 0.65 2.98 -21.39
N GLN A 124 -0.36 3.72 -20.90
CA GLN A 124 -0.79 4.97 -21.53
C GLN A 124 0.27 6.04 -21.28
N ASP A 125 0.75 6.63 -22.37
CA ASP A 125 1.78 7.68 -22.38
C ASP A 125 1.17 9.09 -22.31
N LYS A 126 -0.16 9.19 -22.25
CA LYS A 126 -0.89 10.46 -22.27
C LYS A 126 -1.93 10.52 -21.17
N GLU A 127 -2.12 11.73 -20.69
CA GLU A 127 -3.24 12.07 -19.82
C GLU A 127 -4.58 11.79 -20.52
N GLY A 128 -5.58 11.41 -19.73
CA GLY A 128 -6.92 11.19 -20.26
C GLY A 128 -7.98 11.00 -19.18
N VAL A 129 -9.23 11.21 -19.56
CA VAL A 129 -10.40 10.96 -18.71
C VAL A 129 -11.04 9.65 -19.14
N PHE A 130 -11.23 8.74 -18.19
CA PHE A 130 -11.73 7.39 -18.42
C PHE A 130 -12.99 7.12 -17.60
N PRO A 131 -13.93 6.31 -18.10
CA PRO A 131 -15.09 5.90 -17.33
C PRO A 131 -14.68 4.99 -16.16
N LEU A 132 -15.17 5.30 -14.97
CA LEU A 132 -15.02 4.45 -13.80
C LEU A 132 -16.21 3.49 -13.72
N GLN A 133 -15.92 2.21 -13.46
CA GLN A 133 -16.98 1.22 -13.25
C GLN A 133 -17.79 1.56 -11.99
N SER A 134 -19.10 1.77 -12.15
CA SER A 134 -19.97 2.28 -11.08
C SER A 134 -20.07 1.35 -9.87
N ASN A 135 -19.82 0.05 -10.04
CA ASN A 135 -19.84 -0.95 -8.97
C ASN A 135 -18.60 -0.89 -8.06
N LEU A 136 -17.50 -0.25 -8.47
CA LEU A 136 -16.28 -0.19 -7.66
C LEU A 136 -16.48 0.63 -6.39
N LEU A 137 -17.32 1.67 -6.45
CA LEU A 137 -17.54 2.58 -5.33
C LEU A 137 -18.93 2.43 -4.69
N SER A 138 -19.81 1.58 -5.26
CA SER A 138 -21.21 1.49 -4.84
C SER A 138 -21.41 0.96 -3.41
N SER A 139 -20.41 0.31 -2.82
CA SER A 139 -20.46 -0.19 -1.45
C SER A 139 -20.03 0.82 -0.39
N LEU A 140 -19.48 1.97 -0.80
CA LEU A 140 -18.94 2.98 0.12
C LEU A 140 -20.04 3.99 0.50
N GLY A 141 -20.08 4.38 1.78
CA GLY A 141 -20.84 5.53 2.24
C GLY A 141 -20.13 6.85 1.90
N GLU A 142 -20.77 7.98 2.19
CA GLU A 142 -20.23 9.30 1.83
C GLU A 142 -18.86 9.58 2.48
N GLU A 143 -18.67 9.18 3.74
CA GLU A 143 -17.39 9.37 4.44
C GLU A 143 -16.30 8.49 3.81
N GLU A 144 -16.60 7.22 3.54
CA GLU A 144 -15.67 6.28 2.92
C GLU A 144 -15.31 6.67 1.48
N LEU A 145 -16.25 7.29 0.75
CA LEU A 145 -16.00 7.87 -0.58
C LEU A 145 -15.02 9.03 -0.49
N ILE A 146 -15.27 10.01 0.38
CA ILE A 146 -14.38 11.17 0.57
C ILE A 146 -12.97 10.70 0.97
N LEU A 147 -12.87 9.70 1.86
CA LEU A 147 -11.59 9.11 2.25
C LEU A 147 -10.88 8.46 1.07
N THR A 148 -11.61 7.70 0.25
CA THR A 148 -11.06 7.02 -0.93
C THR A 148 -10.58 8.02 -1.97
N GLU A 149 -11.40 9.02 -2.32
CA GLU A 149 -11.06 10.11 -3.24
C GLU A 149 -9.80 10.85 -2.79
N ALA A 150 -9.72 11.23 -1.52
CA ALA A 150 -8.55 11.90 -0.98
C ALA A 150 -7.29 11.02 -1.05
N LEU A 151 -7.41 9.71 -0.76
CA LEU A 151 -6.27 8.80 -0.76
C LEU A 151 -5.67 8.63 -2.16
N VAL A 152 -6.52 8.34 -3.15
CA VAL A 152 -6.08 8.10 -4.53
C VAL A 152 -5.72 9.39 -5.27
N GLY A 153 -6.41 10.50 -4.97
CA GLY A 153 -6.12 11.82 -5.52
C GLY A 153 -4.74 12.34 -5.11
N LEU A 154 -4.30 12.05 -3.88
CA LEU A 154 -2.92 12.36 -3.46
C LEU A 154 -1.85 11.52 -4.17
N SER A 155 -2.24 10.48 -4.92
CA SER A 155 -1.36 9.75 -5.86
C SER A 155 -1.59 10.15 -7.32
N GLY A 156 -2.35 11.21 -7.59
CA GLY A 156 -2.62 11.69 -8.95
C GLY A 156 -3.84 11.09 -9.65
N LEU A 157 -4.57 10.17 -9.01
CA LEU A 157 -5.79 9.60 -9.57
C LEU A 157 -7.02 10.40 -9.10
N GLU A 158 -7.42 11.40 -9.89
CA GLU A 158 -8.60 12.20 -9.57
C GLU A 158 -9.89 11.45 -9.94
N VAL A 159 -10.76 11.20 -8.95
CA VAL A 159 -12.03 10.50 -9.15
C VAL A 159 -13.20 11.49 -9.12
N GLN A 160 -14.06 11.44 -10.13
CA GLN A 160 -15.27 12.26 -10.24
C GLN A 160 -16.52 11.39 -10.08
N ARG A 161 -17.41 11.77 -9.16
CA ARG A 161 -18.65 11.02 -8.85
C ARG A 161 -19.80 11.29 -9.82
N SER A 162 -19.85 12.50 -10.39
CA SER A 162 -20.93 12.92 -11.30
C SER A 162 -20.70 12.36 -12.70
N GLY A 163 -21.20 11.15 -12.94
CA GLY A 163 -20.80 10.34 -14.10
C GLY A 163 -19.45 9.70 -13.78
N PRO A 164 -19.43 8.51 -13.14
CA PRO A 164 -18.22 7.99 -12.51
C PRO A 164 -17.09 7.92 -13.52
N GLN A 165 -16.05 8.73 -13.30
CA GLN A 165 -14.90 8.91 -14.18
C GLN A 165 -13.64 9.11 -13.34
N TYR A 166 -12.48 8.87 -13.93
CA TYR A 166 -11.20 9.23 -13.35
C TYR A 166 -10.29 9.87 -14.38
N THR A 167 -9.41 10.77 -13.91
CA THR A 167 -8.31 11.32 -14.70
C THR A 167 -7.08 10.46 -14.48
N TRP A 168 -6.49 9.98 -15.58
CA TRP A 168 -5.19 9.32 -15.59
C TRP A 168 -4.11 10.33 -15.96
N ASP A 169 -3.02 10.34 -15.19
CA ASP A 169 -1.80 11.08 -15.48
C ASP A 169 -0.60 10.13 -15.39
N PRO A 170 0.09 9.83 -16.53
CA PRO A 170 1.27 8.97 -16.54
C PRO A 170 2.40 9.45 -15.63
N ASP A 171 2.54 10.76 -15.38
CA ASP A 171 3.62 11.31 -14.55
C ASP A 171 3.43 10.96 -13.07
N THR A 172 2.20 10.58 -12.69
CA THR A 172 1.85 10.18 -11.33
C THR A 172 1.98 8.67 -11.09
N LEU A 173 2.27 7.89 -12.15
CA LEU A 173 2.38 6.43 -12.09
C LEU A 173 3.28 5.91 -10.96
N PRO A 174 4.47 6.48 -10.68
CA PRO A 174 5.30 6.04 -9.55
C PRO A 174 4.57 6.10 -8.20
N HIS A 175 3.79 7.16 -7.97
CA HIS A 175 3.00 7.33 -6.74
C HIS A 175 1.85 6.31 -6.66
N LEU A 176 1.21 6.00 -7.80
CA LEU A 176 0.18 4.96 -7.87
C LEU A 176 0.75 3.56 -7.63
N CYS A 177 1.93 3.25 -8.15
CA CYS A 177 2.64 2.00 -7.84
C CYS A 177 2.92 1.87 -6.34
N ALA A 178 3.42 2.94 -5.70
CA ALA A 178 3.66 2.96 -4.26
C ALA A 178 2.36 2.77 -3.46
N LEU A 179 1.27 3.45 -3.87
CA LEU A 179 -0.05 3.27 -3.25
C LEU A 179 -0.57 1.85 -3.42
N TYR A 180 -0.44 1.25 -4.60
CA TYR A 180 -0.86 -0.12 -4.88
C TYR A 180 -0.09 -1.15 -4.02
N ALA A 181 1.22 -1.00 -3.91
CA ALA A 181 2.06 -1.83 -3.04
C ALA A 181 1.67 -1.66 -1.56
N GLY A 182 1.52 -0.42 -1.08
CA GLY A 182 1.11 -0.13 0.30
C GLY A 182 -0.29 -0.69 0.64
N LEU A 183 -1.27 -0.52 -0.25
CA LEU A 183 -2.62 -1.09 -0.10
C LEU A 183 -2.58 -2.62 -0.08
N SER A 184 -1.80 -3.25 -0.97
CA SER A 184 -1.66 -4.72 -1.02
C SER A 184 -1.11 -5.28 0.28
N PHE A 185 -0.09 -4.64 0.83
CA PHE A 185 0.54 -5.03 2.10
C PHE A 185 -0.40 -4.87 3.29
N LEU A 186 -1.05 -3.71 3.44
CA LEU A 186 -2.00 -3.48 4.53
C LEU A 186 -3.23 -4.40 4.40
N GLN A 187 -3.68 -4.66 3.17
CA GLN A 187 -4.78 -5.59 2.91
C GLN A 187 -4.42 -7.03 3.29
N LEU A 188 -3.18 -7.45 3.06
CA LEU A 188 -2.68 -8.74 3.53
C LEU A 188 -2.74 -8.82 5.07
N LEU A 189 -2.13 -7.85 5.75
CA LEU A 189 -2.01 -7.88 7.21
C LEU A 189 -3.36 -7.78 7.95
N THR A 190 -4.32 -7.05 7.36
CA THR A 190 -5.68 -6.93 7.90
C THR A 190 -6.54 -8.18 7.68
N LYS A 191 -6.21 -9.07 6.72
CA LYS A 191 -6.90 -10.38 6.57
C LYS A 191 -6.50 -11.37 7.65
N ALA A 192 -5.29 -11.23 8.18
CA ALA A 192 -4.72 -12.07 9.24
C ALA A 192 -4.85 -11.43 10.63
N SER A 193 -5.90 -10.63 10.86
CA SER A 193 -6.18 -9.97 12.14
C SER A 193 -7.62 -10.23 12.58
#